data_AF-A0AAW7SI20-F1
#
_entry.id   AF-A0AAW7SI20-F1
#
_cell.length_a   1.000
_cell.length_b   1.000
_cell.length_c   1.000
_cell.angle_alpha   90.00
_cell.angle_beta   90.00
_cell.angle_gamma   90.00
#
_symmetry.space_group_name_H-M   'P 1'
#
loop_
_entity.id
_entity.type
_entity.pdbx_description
1 polymer ?
#
loop_
_entity_poly.entity_id
_entity_poly.type
_entity_poly.pdbx_seq_one_letter_code
_entity_poly.pdbx_strand_id
1 'polypeptide(L)'
;MLLEIINHGSVRLQMRPESRANAYAIMGLGSTLLGSYALERAIAYFGITGDSVGGIAFGGAGICLFVVAVAHFYMAIGYRFGRLEAVEGSPESATLKAEVGVVAKAVKIRFLRRPDARNSISEQGTRYIFFIGNGRPWVCPESRFLMD
;
A
#
# COMPACT_ATOMS: atom_id res chain seq x y z
N MET A 1 -1.64 -27.53 42.89
CA MET A 1 -1.61 -26.07 43.12
C MET A 1 -0.26 -25.56 42.65
N LEU A 2 -0.16 -25.31 41.34
CA LEU A 2 0.90 -24.55 40.68
C LEU A 2 0.26 -24.14 39.34
N LEU A 3 -0.77 -23.29 39.48
CA LEU A 3 -1.18 -22.39 38.43
C LEU A 3 0.01 -21.45 38.20
N GLU A 4 0.46 -21.29 36.97
CA GLU A 4 0.31 -19.99 36.30
C GLU A 4 0.71 -20.10 34.83
N ILE A 5 -0.33 -20.08 33.99
CA ILE A 5 -0.39 -19.28 32.77
C ILE A 5 0.66 -19.64 31.71
N ILE A 6 0.29 -20.67 30.93
CA ILE A 6 0.55 -20.69 29.49
C ILE A 6 -0.09 -19.43 28.92
N ASN A 7 0.64 -18.31 28.96
CA ASN A 7 0.20 -17.07 28.35
C ASN A 7 0.37 -17.29 26.85
N HIS A 8 -0.73 -17.55 26.17
CA HIS A 8 -0.88 -17.40 24.73
C HIS A 8 -0.68 -15.92 24.36
N GLY A 9 0.53 -15.40 24.56
CA GLY A 9 0.99 -14.18 23.95
C GLY A 9 1.16 -14.50 22.47
N SER A 10 0.17 -14.12 21.66
CA SER A 10 0.32 -14.14 20.22
C SER A 10 1.59 -13.38 19.87
N VAL A 11 2.64 -14.10 19.48
CA VAL A 11 3.77 -13.51 18.75
C VAL A 11 3.18 -13.08 17.41
N ARG A 12 2.48 -11.94 17.40
CA ARG A 12 2.01 -11.31 16.16
C ARG A 12 3.27 -10.87 15.46
N LEU A 13 3.69 -11.68 14.49
CA LEU A 13 4.78 -11.40 13.56
C LEU A 13 4.55 -10.01 12.97
N GLN A 14 5.20 -9.01 13.56
CA GLN A 14 5.19 -7.65 13.04
C GLN A 14 5.95 -7.66 11.73
N MET A 15 5.22 -7.59 10.62
CA MET A 15 5.86 -7.51 9.30
C MET A 15 6.65 -6.22 9.21
N ARG A 16 7.97 -6.38 9.05
CA ARG A 16 8.90 -5.29 8.75
C ARG A 16 8.44 -4.57 7.46
N PRO A 17 8.74 -3.27 7.29
CA PRO A 17 8.39 -2.53 6.07
C PRO A 17 8.79 -3.25 4.78
N GLU A 18 9.95 -3.90 4.78
CA GLU A 18 10.42 -4.72 3.65
C GLU A 18 9.52 -5.92 3.36
N SER A 19 9.06 -6.63 4.40
CA SER A 19 8.08 -7.72 4.26
C SER A 19 6.76 -7.21 3.70
N ARG A 20 6.31 -6.03 4.13
CA ARG A 20 5.11 -5.38 3.57
C ARG A 20 5.32 -5.01 2.11
N ALA A 21 6.48 -4.44 1.75
CA ALA A 21 6.81 -4.13 0.37
C ALA A 21 6.79 -5.38 -0.52
N ASN A 22 7.37 -6.48 -0.05
CA ASN A 22 7.36 -7.75 -0.77
C ASN A 22 5.93 -8.32 -0.91
N ALA A 23 5.11 -8.24 0.14
CA ALA A 23 3.71 -8.67 0.08
C ALA A 23 2.94 -7.87 -0.99
N TYR A 24 3.09 -6.54 -1.00
CA TYR A 24 2.49 -5.69 -2.03
C TYR A 24 3.02 -6.01 -3.43
N ALA A 25 4.32 -6.26 -3.59
CA ALA A 25 4.89 -6.65 -4.88
C ALA A 25 4.32 -7.99 -5.38
N ILE A 26 4.18 -8.99 -4.50
CA ILE A 26 3.58 -10.29 -4.83
C ILE A 26 2.11 -10.13 -5.22
N MET A 27 1.33 -9.32 -4.48
CA MET A 27 -0.05 -9.03 -4.83
C MET A 27 -0.17 -8.30 -6.18
N GLY A 28 0.76 -7.38 -6.48
CA GLY A 28 0.85 -6.71 -7.78
C GLY A 28 1.15 -7.68 -8.93
N LEU A 29 2.12 -8.58 -8.73
CA LEU A 29 2.44 -9.63 -9.69
C LEU A 29 1.26 -10.59 -9.91
N GLY A 30 0.61 -11.05 -8.84
CA GLY A 30 -0.57 -11.91 -8.93
C GLY A 30 -1.71 -11.23 -9.70
N SER A 31 -1.97 -9.95 -9.42
CA SER A 31 -2.98 -9.16 -10.13
C SER A 31 -2.62 -9.00 -11.63
N THR A 32 -1.35 -8.81 -11.95
CA THR A 32 -0.86 -8.71 -13.34
C THR A 32 -1.08 -10.04 -14.09
N LEU A 33 -0.69 -11.16 -13.49
CA LEU A 33 -0.85 -12.49 -14.10
C LEU A 33 -2.33 -12.82 -14.34
N LEU A 34 -3.18 -12.58 -13.35
CA LEU A 34 -4.62 -12.78 -13.47
C LEU A 34 -5.25 -11.83 -14.50
N GLY A 35 -4.80 -10.57 -14.56
CA GLY A 35 -5.24 -9.58 -15.53
C GLY A 35 -4.91 -9.99 -16.96
N SER A 36 -3.66 -10.42 -17.21
CA SER A 36 -3.23 -10.94 -18.52
C SER A 36 -4.04 -12.16 -18.93
N TYR A 37 -4.24 -13.10 -18.01
CA TYR A 37 -5.04 -14.30 -18.27
C TYR A 37 -6.49 -13.96 -18.61
N ALA A 38 -7.12 -13.06 -17.84
CA ALA A 38 -8.49 -12.62 -18.10
C ALA A 38 -8.63 -11.93 -19.47
N LEU A 39 -7.66 -11.10 -19.85
CA LEU A 39 -7.66 -10.40 -21.13
C LEU A 39 -7.47 -11.38 -22.30
N GLU A 40 -6.54 -12.33 -22.17
CA GLU A 40 -6.33 -13.38 -23.17
C GLU A 40 -7.62 -14.19 -23.39
N ARG A 41 -8.30 -14.58 -22.31
CA ARG A 41 -9.57 -15.30 -22.37
C ARG A 41 -10.69 -14.46 -22.97
N ALA A 42 -10.73 -13.17 -22.68
CA ALA A 42 -11.71 -12.25 -23.26
C ALA A 42 -11.53 -12.12 -24.78
N ILE A 43 -10.29 -12.00 -25.26
CA ILE A 43 -9.97 -11.93 -26.69
C ILE A 43 -10.34 -13.25 -27.38
N ALA A 44 -9.97 -14.38 -26.79
CA ALA A 44 -10.30 -15.70 -27.34
C ALA A 44 -11.82 -15.93 -27.39
N TYR A 45 -12.54 -15.57 -26.32
CA TYR A 45 -13.99 -15.67 -26.26
C TYR A 45 -14.66 -14.83 -27.36
N PHE A 46 -14.27 -13.55 -27.46
CA PHE A 46 -14.78 -12.66 -28.49
C PHE A 46 -14.53 -13.17 -29.91
N GLY A 47 -13.33 -13.72 -30.16
CA GLY A 47 -12.98 -14.31 -31.46
C GLY A 47 -13.78 -15.56 -31.82
N ILE A 48 -14.26 -16.34 -30.83
CA ILE A 48 -15.04 -17.57 -31.06
C ILE A 48 -16.53 -17.26 -31.20
N THR A 49 -17.08 -16.43 -30.30
CA THR A 49 -18.53 -16.23 -30.19
C THR A 49 -19.03 -15.00 -30.92
N GLY A 50 -18.17 -14.02 -31.18
CA GLY A 50 -18.57 -12.69 -31.63
C GLY A 50 -19.36 -11.88 -30.58
N ASP A 51 -19.51 -12.40 -29.35
CA ASP A 51 -20.23 -11.73 -28.28
C ASP A 51 -19.38 -10.60 -27.68
N SER A 52 -19.64 -9.40 -28.19
CA SER A 52 -19.03 -8.16 -27.72
C SER A 52 -19.33 -7.85 -26.26
N VAL A 53 -20.50 -8.25 -25.73
CA VAL A 53 -20.90 -7.92 -24.35
C VAL A 53 -20.09 -8.78 -23.36
N GLY A 54 -20.03 -10.09 -23.60
CA GLY A 54 -19.18 -10.99 -22.82
C GLY A 54 -17.70 -10.62 -22.93
N GLY A 55 -17.21 -10.33 -24.14
CA GLY A 55 -15.84 -9.89 -24.36
C GLY A 55 -15.46 -8.62 -23.56
N ILE A 56 -16.34 -7.62 -23.52
CA ILE A 56 -16.12 -6.39 -22.75
C ILE A 56 -16.16 -6.67 -21.24
N ALA A 57 -17.07 -7.51 -20.75
CA ALA A 57 -17.16 -7.82 -19.32
C ALA A 57 -15.88 -8.50 -18.80
N PHE A 58 -15.38 -9.51 -19.51
CA PHE A 58 -14.13 -10.20 -19.14
C PHE A 58 -12.89 -9.34 -19.38
N GLY A 59 -12.85 -8.59 -20.48
CA GLY A 59 -11.75 -7.66 -20.78
C GLY A 59 -11.66 -6.53 -19.76
N GLY A 60 -12.81 -5.98 -19.35
CA GLY A 60 -12.93 -4.98 -18.31
C GLY A 60 -12.42 -5.48 -16.95
N ALA A 61 -12.75 -6.71 -16.57
CA ALA A 61 -12.20 -7.34 -15.37
C ALA A 61 -10.66 -7.43 -15.42
N GLY A 62 -10.10 -7.79 -16.58
CA GLY A 62 -8.65 -7.80 -16.80
C GLY A 62 -8.01 -6.41 -16.62
N ILE A 63 -8.61 -5.37 -17.20
CA ILE A 63 -8.16 -3.98 -17.04
C ILE A 63 -8.21 -3.55 -15.57
N CYS A 64 -9.29 -3.86 -14.86
CA CYS A 64 -9.41 -3.57 -13.42
C CYS A 64 -8.29 -4.23 -12.62
N LEU A 65 -7.93 -5.48 -12.93
CA LEU A 65 -6.81 -6.17 -12.27
C LEU A 65 -5.47 -5.50 -12.53
N PHE A 66 -5.24 -4.94 -13.73
CA PHE A 66 -4.03 -4.15 -13.99
C PHE A 66 -4.00 -2.84 -13.18
N VAL A 67 -5.13 -2.15 -13.04
CA VAL A 67 -5.22 -0.95 -12.18
C VAL A 67 -4.90 -1.30 -10.72
N VAL A 68 -5.45 -2.41 -10.23
CA VAL A 68 -5.16 -2.94 -8.90
C VAL A 68 -3.68 -3.32 -8.78
N ALA A 69 -3.07 -3.93 -9.80
CA ALA A 69 -1.65 -4.25 -9.81
C ALA A 69 -0.77 -3.00 -9.68
N VAL A 70 -1.08 -1.93 -10.43
CA VAL A 70 -0.38 -0.65 -10.34
C VAL A 70 -0.47 -0.09 -8.93
N ALA A 71 -1.65 -0.11 -8.30
CA ALA A 71 -1.81 0.35 -6.93
C ALA A 71 -0.94 -0.46 -5.96
N HIS A 72 -0.89 -1.78 -6.08
CA HIS A 72 -0.05 -2.64 -5.26
C HIS A 72 1.44 -2.35 -5.45
N PHE A 73 1.92 -2.22 -6.69
CA PHE A 73 3.31 -1.85 -6.94
C PHE A 73 3.64 -0.46 -6.40
N TYR A 74 2.72 0.49 -6.52
CA TYR A 74 2.89 1.83 -5.98
C TYR A 74 3.03 1.82 -4.44
N MET A 75 2.23 0.98 -3.77
CA MET A 75 2.37 0.74 -2.33
C MET A 75 3.72 0.08 -1.99
N ALA A 76 4.15 -0.92 -2.76
CA ALA A 76 5.43 -1.60 -2.57
C ALA A 76 6.62 -0.63 -2.68
N ILE A 77 6.58 0.27 -3.67
CA ILE A 77 7.59 1.32 -3.86
C ILE A 77 7.66 2.23 -2.63
N GLY A 78 6.51 2.67 -2.11
CA GLY A 78 6.46 3.52 -0.92
C GLY A 78 7.09 2.83 0.31
N TYR A 79 6.79 1.56 0.55
CA TYR A 79 7.36 0.82 1.68
C TYR A 79 8.86 0.51 1.52
N ARG A 80 9.34 0.30 0.29
CA ARG A 80 10.74 -0.09 0.03
C ARG A 80 11.69 1.10 -0.13
N PHE A 81 11.26 2.14 -0.86
CA PHE A 81 12.10 3.27 -1.25
C PHE A 81 11.61 4.61 -0.69
N GLY A 82 10.35 4.69 -0.28
CA GLY A 82 9.72 5.88 0.29
C GLY A 82 9.66 5.86 1.82
N ARG A 83 10.47 5.05 2.50
CA ARG A 83 10.43 4.98 3.97
C ARG A 83 11.09 6.20 4.58
N LEU A 84 10.37 6.85 5.48
CA LEU A 84 10.82 8.00 6.26
C LEU A 84 10.90 7.64 7.74
N GLU A 85 11.78 8.33 8.45
CA GLU A 85 11.87 8.25 9.90
C GLU A 85 10.90 9.21 10.57
N ALA A 86 10.72 10.40 10.00
CA ALA A 86 9.80 11.43 10.50
C ALA A 86 9.29 12.34 9.39
N VAL A 87 8.10 12.90 9.63
CA VAL A 87 7.49 13.96 8.82
C VAL A 87 7.08 15.06 9.78
N GLU A 88 7.47 16.30 9.48
CA GLU A 88 7.21 17.46 10.34
C GLU A 88 6.63 18.63 9.54
N GLY A 89 5.79 19.44 10.19
CA GLY A 89 5.23 20.68 9.63
C GLY A 89 3.75 20.55 9.33
N SER A 90 3.31 21.06 8.18
CA SER A 90 1.89 21.05 7.78
C SER A 90 1.68 20.28 6.47
N PRO A 91 0.45 19.83 6.16
CA PRO A 91 0.14 19.18 4.90
C PRO A 91 0.51 20.00 3.65
N GLU A 92 0.53 21.33 3.75
CA GLU A 92 0.85 22.23 2.65
C GLU A 92 2.35 22.49 2.51
N SER A 93 3.15 22.26 3.56
CA SER A 93 4.61 22.46 3.55
C SER A 93 5.30 21.58 4.59
N ALA A 94 5.47 20.30 4.25
CA ALA A 94 6.11 19.33 5.12
C ALA A 94 7.62 19.17 4.87
N THR A 95 8.35 18.83 5.93
CA THR A 95 9.75 18.40 5.87
C THR A 95 9.80 16.89 6.05
N LEU A 96 10.43 16.20 5.09
CA LEU A 96 10.56 14.75 5.09
C LEU A 96 11.97 14.37 5.56
N LYS A 97 12.07 13.51 6.57
CA LYS A 97 13.33 13.06 7.15
C LYS A 97 13.49 11.55 7.04
N ALA A 98 14.64 11.11 6.56
CA ALA A 98 15.10 9.72 6.60
C ALA A 98 16.25 9.60 7.61
N GLU A 99 16.74 8.38 7.84
CA GLU A 99 17.84 8.08 8.78
C GLU A 99 19.11 8.90 8.49
N VAL A 100 19.38 9.19 7.21
CA VAL A 100 20.53 9.99 6.76
C VAL A 100 20.30 11.51 6.80
N GLY A 101 19.12 11.96 7.25
CA GLY A 101 18.78 13.38 7.38
C GLY A 101 17.58 13.82 6.54
N VAL A 102 17.53 15.12 6.23
CA VAL A 102 16.41 15.74 5.50
C VAL A 102 16.48 15.37 4.02
N VAL A 103 15.46 14.66 3.52
CA VAL A 103 15.38 14.23 2.12
C VAL A 103 14.55 15.16 1.23
N ALA A 104 13.66 15.96 1.82
CA ALA A 104 12.91 17.00 1.12
C ALA A 104 12.35 18.04 2.10
N LYS A 105 12.16 19.28 1.62
CA LYS A 105 11.53 20.39 2.34
C LYS A 105 10.38 20.97 1.53
N ALA A 106 9.45 21.66 2.19
CA ALA A 106 8.29 22.32 1.58
C ALA A 106 7.48 21.38 0.66
N VAL A 107 7.30 20.13 1.09
CA VAL A 107 6.56 19.13 0.33
C VAL A 107 5.08 19.22 0.65
N LYS A 108 4.25 19.44 -0.37
CA LYS A 108 2.81 19.29 -0.24
C LYS A 108 2.44 17.82 -0.15
N ILE A 109 1.73 17.46 0.91
CA ILE A 109 1.29 16.10 1.21
C ILE A 109 -0.17 15.91 0.79
N ARG A 110 -0.41 14.81 0.07
CA ARG A 110 -1.76 14.34 -0.28
C ARG A 110 -1.98 12.98 0.34
N PHE A 111 -2.95 12.88 1.23
CA PHE A 111 -3.36 11.62 1.83
C PHE A 111 -4.32 10.88 0.90
N LEU A 112 -4.08 9.57 0.72
CA LEU A 112 -5.07 8.68 0.09
C LEU A 112 -6.18 8.28 1.09
N ARG A 113 -5.92 8.39 2.40
CA ARG A 113 -6.90 8.23 3.48
C ARG A 113 -6.50 9.15 4.64
N ARG A 114 -7.43 9.93 5.18
CA ARG A 114 -7.17 10.74 6.38
C ARG A 114 -6.84 9.81 7.56
N PRO A 115 -5.79 10.10 8.35
CA PRO A 115 -5.44 9.33 9.55
C PRO A 115 -6.59 9.19 10.55
N ASP A 116 -7.56 10.10 10.53
CA ASP A 116 -8.66 10.21 11.49
C ASP A 116 -9.76 9.15 11.37
N ALA A 117 -9.57 8.11 10.55
CA ALA A 117 -10.48 6.98 10.57
C ALA A 117 -10.29 6.24 11.90
N ARG A 118 -11.12 6.58 12.89
CA ARG A 118 -11.33 5.90 14.19
C ARG A 118 -11.62 4.41 13.98
N ASN A 119 -10.61 3.65 13.58
CA ASN A 119 -10.61 2.21 13.68
C ASN A 119 -9.86 1.89 14.96
N SER A 120 -10.68 1.48 15.93
CA SER A 120 -10.37 0.85 17.21
C SER A 120 -9.02 0.14 17.28
N ILE A 121 -8.29 0.44 18.37
CA ILE A 121 -7.43 -0.49 19.11
C ILE A 121 -6.45 -1.30 18.23
N SER A 122 -5.45 -0.63 17.66
CA SER A 122 -4.19 -1.30 17.32
C SER A 122 -3.07 -0.37 17.75
N GLU A 123 -2.24 -0.84 18.68
CA GLU A 123 -1.20 -0.11 19.40
C GLU A 123 -0.41 0.86 18.51
N GLN A 124 -0.21 2.07 19.04
CA GLN A 124 0.39 3.27 18.43
C GLN A 124 1.81 3.10 17.83
N GLY A 125 2.38 1.90 17.82
CA GLY A 125 3.69 1.59 17.25
C GLY A 125 3.69 0.83 15.92
N THR A 126 2.53 0.41 15.40
CA THR A 126 2.46 -0.54 14.27
C THR A 126 1.86 0.02 12.98
N ARG A 127 1.35 1.24 13.04
CA ARG A 127 0.67 1.91 11.94
C ARG A 127 1.64 2.78 11.15
N TYR A 128 1.52 2.68 9.84
CA TYR A 128 2.27 3.48 8.89
C TYR A 128 1.28 4.34 8.13
N ILE A 129 1.60 5.62 8.01
CA ILE A 129 0.87 6.56 7.19
C ILE A 129 1.49 6.50 5.79
N PHE A 130 0.66 6.18 4.81
CA PHE A 130 1.00 6.23 3.40
C PHE A 130 0.46 7.53 2.81
N PHE A 131 1.32 8.27 2.12
CA PHE A 131 0.94 9.54 1.52
C PHE A 131 1.73 9.81 0.24
N ILE A 132 1.28 10.77 -0.56
CA ILE A 132 1.94 11.20 -1.78
C ILE A 132 2.52 12.59 -1.57
N GLY A 133 3.78 12.78 -1.93
CA GLY A 133 4.47 14.08 -1.87
C GLY A 133 5.49 14.19 -2.99
N ASN A 134 5.53 15.32 -3.70
CA ASN A 134 6.34 15.51 -4.91
C ASN A 134 6.15 14.40 -5.97
N GLY A 135 4.92 13.93 -6.14
CA GLY A 135 4.57 12.92 -7.16
C GLY A 135 5.06 11.50 -6.86
N ARG A 136 5.61 11.23 -5.67
CA ARG A 136 6.07 9.89 -5.27
C ARG A 136 5.42 9.41 -3.96
N PRO A 137 5.32 8.08 -3.75
CA PRO A 137 4.74 7.52 -2.54
C PRO A 137 5.75 7.56 -1.40
N TRP A 138 5.25 7.89 -0.21
CA TRP A 138 6.00 7.95 1.03
C TRP A 138 5.29 7.20 2.14
N VAL A 139 6.10 6.69 3.06
CA VAL A 139 5.65 5.89 4.19
C VAL A 139 6.36 6.35 5.44
N CYS A 140 5.61 6.76 6.44
CA CYS A 140 6.12 7.20 7.74
C CYS A 140 5.41 6.44 8.86
N PRO A 141 6.09 6.03 9.94
CA PRO A 141 5.42 5.59 11.16
C PRO A 141 4.46 6.67 11.67
N GLU A 142 3.25 6.28 12.07
CA GLU A 142 2.25 7.22 12.59
C GLU A 142 2.76 8.00 13.80
N SER A 143 3.53 7.35 14.69
CA SER A 143 4.15 7.98 15.87
C SER A 143 5.19 9.07 15.56
N ARG A 144 5.68 9.14 14.32
CA ARG A 144 6.69 10.11 13.87
C ARG A 144 6.15 11.04 12.78
N PHE A 145 4.84 10.99 12.57
CA PHE A 145 4.13 11.86 11.63
C PHE A 145 3.58 13.06 12.41
N LEU A 146 4.45 14.05 12.64
CA LEU A 146 4.20 15.22 13.46
C LEU A 146 3.65 16.34 12.60
N MET A 147 2.34 16.30 12.34
CA MET A 147 1.63 17.37 11.65
C MET A 147 0.81 18.22 12.60
N ASP A 148 0.93 19.54 12.43
CA ASP A 148 0.11 20.57 13.09
C ASP A 148 -1.20 20.83 12.34
#